data_AF-A0A7X4EX88-F1
#
_entry.id   AF-A0A7X4EX88-F1
#
_cell.length_a   1.000
_cell.length_b   1.000
_cell.length_c   1.000
_cell.angle_alpha   90.00
_cell.angle_beta   90.00
_cell.angle_gamma   90.00
#
_symmetry.space_group_name_H-M   'P 1'
#
loop_
_entity.id
_entity.type
_entity.pdbx_description
1 polymer ?
#
loop_
_entity_poly.entity_id
_entity_poly.type
_entity_poly.pdbx_seq_one_letter_code
_entity_poly.pdbx_strand_id
1 'polypeptide(L)'
;MSRGLPTLLSVGLIAGAVAQEGPNLGVPADPEEVAAWDIDIGPDGAGLPPGAGTVAEGEAVYAIQCLTCHGPEGNGQLNDVLVGGHGSLTEPAPVKTIGSFWPYATTTFDYIR
;
A
#
# COMPACT_ATOMS: atom_id res chain seq x y z
N MET A 1 64.60 -28.61 18.60
CA MET A 1 63.60 -29.32 17.77
C MET A 1 62.34 -28.46 17.72
N SER A 2 62.26 -27.51 16.78
CA SER A 2 61.08 -26.66 16.59
C SER A 2 60.31 -27.19 15.38
N ARG A 3 59.09 -27.68 15.61
CA ARG A 3 58.20 -28.20 14.57
C ARG A 3 57.43 -27.02 13.96
N GLY A 4 57.73 -26.69 12.71
CA GLY A 4 56.93 -25.74 11.93
C GLY A 4 55.61 -26.39 11.50
N LEU A 5 54.49 -25.75 11.85
CA LEU A 5 53.15 -26.19 11.47
C LEU A 5 52.83 -25.62 10.07
N PRO A 6 52.46 -26.44 9.06
CA PRO A 6 52.16 -25.92 7.73
C PRO A 6 50.77 -25.30 7.71
N THR A 7 50.68 -24.04 7.26
CA THR A 7 49.42 -23.34 7.02
C THR A 7 48.72 -23.97 5.82
N LEU A 8 47.67 -24.74 6.06
CA LEU A 8 46.78 -25.26 5.01
C LEU A 8 45.88 -24.11 4.52
N LEU A 9 46.10 -23.68 3.28
CA LEU A 9 45.25 -22.70 2.60
C LEU A 9 44.02 -23.43 2.03
N SER A 10 42.87 -23.27 2.67
CA SER A 10 41.59 -23.80 2.19
C SER A 10 41.05 -22.95 1.04
N VAL A 11 41.03 -23.50 -0.17
CA VAL A 11 40.32 -22.91 -1.32
C VAL A 11 38.83 -23.21 -1.14
N GLY A 12 38.06 -22.20 -0.73
CA GLY A 12 36.61 -22.28 -0.67
C GLY A 12 36.02 -22.29 -2.08
N LEU A 13 35.25 -23.33 -2.42
CA LEU A 13 34.41 -23.36 -3.62
C LEU A 13 33.31 -22.30 -3.45
N ILE A 14 33.41 -21.20 -4.20
CA ILE A 14 32.31 -20.24 -4.34
C ILE A 14 31.35 -20.86 -5.35
N ALA A 15 30.29 -21.51 -4.86
CA ALA A 15 29.16 -21.90 -5.69
C ALA A 15 28.43 -20.62 -6.13
N GLY A 16 28.71 -20.17 -7.35
CA GLY A 16 27.93 -19.09 -7.97
C GLY A 16 26.49 -19.56 -8.15
N ALA A 17 25.53 -18.80 -7.62
CA ALA A 17 24.12 -19.04 -7.89
C ALA A 17 23.89 -18.83 -9.40
N VAL A 18 23.66 -19.92 -10.12
CA VAL A 18 23.13 -19.87 -11.49
C VAL A 18 21.65 -19.57 -11.38
N ALA A 19 21.27 -18.32 -11.67
CA ALA A 19 19.87 -17.98 -11.87
C ALA A 19 19.36 -18.79 -13.07
N GLN A 20 18.28 -19.57 -12.89
CA GLN A 20 17.61 -20.20 -14.02
C GLN A 20 17.06 -19.11 -14.93
N GLU A 21 17.39 -19.19 -16.22
CA GLU A 21 16.74 -18.37 -17.25
C GLU A 21 15.23 -18.67 -17.22
N GLY A 22 14.44 -17.61 -17.06
CA GLY A 22 12.98 -17.70 -17.13
C GLY A 22 12.51 -18.08 -18.54
N PRO A 23 11.20 -18.29 -18.76
CA PRO A 23 10.66 -18.75 -20.03
C PRO A 23 10.76 -17.75 -21.20
N ASN A 24 11.51 -16.64 -21.05
CA ASN A 24 11.65 -15.56 -22.03
C ASN A 24 10.30 -15.03 -22.54
N LEU A 25 9.37 -14.79 -21.61
CA LEU A 25 8.03 -14.24 -21.88
C LEU A 25 7.99 -12.74 -21.55
N GLY A 26 7.15 -12.01 -22.30
CA GLY A 26 6.91 -10.59 -22.10
C GLY A 26 7.93 -9.67 -22.78
N VAL A 27 7.75 -8.36 -22.59
CA VAL A 27 8.68 -7.31 -23.01
C VAL A 27 8.91 -6.36 -21.83
N PRO A 28 10.06 -5.68 -21.73
CA PRO A 28 10.25 -4.63 -20.75
C PRO A 28 9.15 -3.57 -20.90
N ALA A 29 8.51 -3.20 -19.79
CA ALA A 29 7.55 -2.10 -19.78
C ALA A 29 8.27 -0.78 -20.02
N ASP A 30 7.65 0.12 -20.78
CA ASP A 30 8.19 1.45 -20.96
C ASP A 30 8.16 2.22 -19.62
N PRO A 31 9.19 3.02 -19.27
CA PRO A 31 9.19 3.79 -18.03
C PRO A 31 7.96 4.70 -17.87
N GLU A 32 7.41 5.23 -18.96
CA GLU A 32 6.20 6.04 -18.94
C GLU A 32 4.96 5.20 -18.65
N GLU A 33 4.88 3.97 -19.16
CA GLU A 33 3.81 3.02 -18.83
C GLU A 33 3.85 2.64 -17.36
N VAL A 34 5.04 2.37 -16.81
CA VAL A 34 5.22 2.08 -15.39
C VAL A 34 4.79 3.28 -14.55
N ALA A 35 5.23 4.50 -14.88
CA ALA A 35 4.87 5.70 -14.13
C ALA A 35 3.36 6.00 -14.15
N ALA A 36 2.63 5.59 -15.20
CA ALA A 36 1.18 5.73 -15.27
C ALA A 36 0.43 4.74 -14.37
N TRP A 37 1.04 3.61 -14.02
CA TRP A 37 0.42 2.55 -13.21
C TRP A 37 0.93 2.54 -11.76
N ASP A 38 2.18 2.91 -11.54
CA ASP A 38 2.83 2.97 -10.22
C ASP A 38 2.41 4.26 -9.50
N ILE A 39 1.15 4.24 -9.07
CA ILE A 39 0.49 5.34 -8.39
C ILE A 39 0.27 5.08 -6.90
N ASP A 40 0.79 3.96 -6.42
CA ASP A 40 0.58 3.48 -5.05
C ASP A 40 1.15 4.46 -4.03
N ILE A 41 0.41 4.67 -2.95
CA ILE A 41 0.83 5.53 -1.83
C ILE A 41 0.94 4.72 -0.55
N GLY A 42 2.17 4.60 -0.07
CA GLY A 42 2.49 3.91 1.18
C GLY A 42 2.07 4.67 2.44
N PRO A 43 2.12 4.01 3.62
CA PRO A 43 1.91 4.65 4.92
C PRO A 43 2.87 5.82 5.23
N ASP A 44 4.04 5.85 4.59
CA ASP A 44 5.05 6.91 4.74
C ASP A 44 4.80 8.12 3.83
N GLY A 45 3.79 8.05 2.96
CA GLY A 45 3.41 9.12 2.03
C GLY A 45 4.27 9.20 0.77
N ALA A 46 5.17 8.24 0.53
CA ALA A 46 5.84 8.12 -0.77
C ALA A 46 4.78 7.97 -1.88
N GLY A 47 4.96 8.68 -2.99
CA GLY A 47 4.01 8.68 -4.12
C GLY A 47 2.90 9.73 -4.05
N LEU A 48 2.78 10.50 -2.96
CA LEU A 48 1.79 11.58 -2.88
C LEU A 48 2.08 12.68 -3.94
N PRO A 49 1.08 13.06 -4.76
CA PRO A 49 1.23 14.18 -5.68
C PRO A 49 1.23 15.52 -4.90
N PRO A 50 1.85 16.59 -5.44
CA PRO A 50 1.72 17.91 -4.86
C PRO A 50 0.26 18.37 -4.94
N GLY A 51 -0.28 18.88 -3.84
CA GLY A 51 -1.66 19.36 -3.79
C GLY A 51 -2.12 19.67 -2.38
N ALA A 52 -3.32 20.21 -2.29
CA ALA A 52 -4.04 20.45 -1.03
C ALA A 52 -5.54 20.51 -1.33
N GLY A 53 -6.35 20.29 -0.29
CA GLY A 53 -7.80 20.46 -0.34
C GLY A 53 -8.35 20.74 1.05
N THR A 54 -9.55 21.28 1.10
CA THR A 54 -10.29 21.62 2.32
C THR A 54 -11.48 20.69 2.53
N VAL A 55 -11.98 20.63 3.76
CA VAL A 55 -13.18 19.85 4.08
C VAL A 55 -14.39 20.31 3.26
N ALA A 56 -14.55 21.62 3.06
CA ALA A 56 -15.66 22.17 2.28
C ALA A 56 -15.60 21.78 0.79
N GLU A 57 -14.41 21.75 0.20
CA GLU A 57 -14.22 21.23 -1.16
C GLU A 57 -14.52 19.73 -1.24
N GLY A 58 -14.07 18.96 -0.24
CA GLY A 58 -14.34 17.53 -0.14
C GLY A 58 -15.82 17.20 0.02
N GLU A 59 -16.57 17.99 0.80
CA GLU A 59 -18.02 17.84 0.97
C GLU A 59 -18.75 17.98 -0.37
N ALA A 60 -18.38 18.96 -1.20
CA ALA A 60 -18.96 19.15 -2.51
C ALA A 60 -18.69 17.96 -3.44
N VAL A 61 -17.47 17.39 -3.42
CA VAL A 61 -17.13 16.18 -4.18
C VAL A 61 -17.93 14.97 -3.67
N TYR A 62 -18.00 14.79 -2.35
CA TYR A 62 -18.71 13.69 -1.72
C TYR A 62 -20.19 13.67 -2.10
N ALA A 63 -20.85 14.83 -2.07
CA ALA A 63 -22.25 14.98 -2.44
C ALA A 63 -22.54 14.55 -3.88
N ILE A 64 -21.59 14.74 -4.80
CA ILE A 64 -21.75 14.45 -6.22
C ILE A 64 -21.36 13.01 -6.55
N GLN A 65 -20.27 12.51 -5.96
CA GLN A 65 -19.61 11.28 -6.41
C GLN A 65 -19.83 10.09 -5.46
N CYS A 66 -20.15 10.33 -4.18
CA CYS A 66 -20.08 9.28 -3.15
C CYS A 66 -21.43 9.02 -2.47
N LEU A 67 -22.22 10.08 -2.26
CA LEU A 67 -23.41 10.09 -1.41
C LEU A 67 -24.42 9.01 -1.78
N THR A 68 -24.65 8.76 -3.07
CA THR A 68 -25.63 7.78 -3.55
C THR A 68 -25.40 6.37 -3.01
N CYS A 69 -24.14 5.99 -2.77
CA CYS A 69 -23.80 4.64 -2.30
C CYS A 69 -23.47 4.61 -0.80
N HIS A 70 -22.78 5.64 -0.31
CA HIS A 70 -22.25 5.67 1.05
C HIS A 70 -23.11 6.50 2.03
N GLY A 71 -24.21 7.09 1.55
CA GLY A 71 -25.17 7.80 2.38
C GLY A 71 -24.73 9.20 2.80
N PRO A 72 -25.66 10.01 3.36
CA PRO A 72 -25.28 11.29 3.96
C PRO A 72 -24.30 11.06 5.11
N GLU A 73 -23.27 11.90 5.18
CA GLU A 73 -22.22 11.83 6.24
C GLU A 73 -21.46 10.48 6.30
N GLY A 74 -21.53 9.63 5.27
CA GLY A 74 -20.83 8.34 5.27
C GLY A 74 -21.49 7.27 6.14
N ASN A 75 -22.78 7.39 6.44
CA ASN A 75 -23.50 6.44 7.29
C ASN A 75 -23.92 5.13 6.62
N GLY A 76 -23.54 4.91 5.36
CA GLY A 76 -23.81 3.71 4.58
C GLY A 76 -25.22 3.67 3.99
N GLN A 77 -25.36 3.08 2.80
CA GLN A 77 -26.66 2.78 2.17
C GLN A 77 -26.56 1.51 1.33
N LEU A 78 -26.21 1.65 0.05
CA LEU A 78 -26.00 0.54 -0.87
C LEU A 78 -24.64 -0.12 -0.61
N ASN A 79 -23.66 0.68 -0.21
CA ASN A 79 -22.30 0.26 0.10
C ASN A 79 -21.95 0.53 1.57
N ASP A 80 -20.73 0.15 1.94
CA ASP A 80 -20.19 0.21 3.29
C ASP A 80 -20.33 1.57 3.97
N VAL A 81 -20.48 1.53 5.30
CA VAL A 81 -20.41 2.68 6.19
C VAL A 81 -18.96 3.20 6.23
N LEU A 82 -18.78 4.48 5.93
CA LEU A 82 -17.45 5.12 5.89
C LEU A 82 -17.07 5.81 7.21
N VAL A 83 -18.06 6.21 8.02
CA VAL A 83 -17.87 6.99 9.26
C VAL A 83 -18.63 6.36 10.42
N GLY A 84 -17.98 6.26 11.59
CA GLY A 84 -18.58 5.73 12.83
C GLY A 84 -17.86 4.50 13.37
N GLY A 85 -18.45 3.82 14.36
CA GLY A 85 -17.89 2.59 14.91
C GLY A 85 -16.69 2.75 15.86
N HIS A 86 -16.35 3.98 16.25
CA HIS A 86 -15.32 4.21 17.27
C HIS A 86 -15.67 3.48 18.57
N GLY A 87 -14.70 2.77 19.13
CA GLY A 87 -14.89 1.96 20.34
C GLY A 87 -15.60 0.61 20.11
N SER A 88 -16.11 0.33 18.90
CA SER A 88 -16.84 -0.92 18.64
C SER A 88 -15.96 -2.14 18.38
N LEU A 89 -14.63 -1.99 18.26
CA LEU A 89 -13.73 -3.06 17.83
C LEU A 89 -13.70 -4.29 18.75
N THR A 90 -14.11 -4.13 20.02
CA THR A 90 -14.21 -5.22 20.99
C THR A 90 -15.61 -5.85 21.08
N GLU A 91 -16.59 -5.27 20.40
CA GLU A 91 -17.96 -5.78 20.39
C GLU A 91 -18.11 -7.01 19.50
N PRO A 92 -19.12 -7.88 19.72
CA PRO A 92 -19.34 -9.06 18.88
C PRO A 92 -19.57 -8.75 17.39
N ALA A 93 -20.09 -7.56 17.09
CA ALA A 93 -20.31 -7.07 15.74
C ALA A 93 -19.68 -5.67 15.59
N PRO A 94 -18.35 -5.58 15.40
CA PRO A 94 -17.66 -4.30 15.30
C PRO A 94 -18.01 -3.60 13.99
N VAL A 95 -18.20 -2.28 14.06
CA VAL A 95 -18.37 -1.42 12.88
C VAL A 95 -17.00 -0.86 12.52
N LYS A 96 -16.39 -1.44 11.48
CA LYS A 96 -15.07 -1.08 10.99
C LYS A 96 -15.19 -0.07 9.86
N THR A 97 -14.81 1.16 10.14
CA THR A 97 -14.84 2.27 9.19
C THR A 97 -13.44 2.85 9.01
N ILE A 98 -13.31 3.88 8.16
CA ILE A 98 -12.05 4.59 7.98
C ILE A 98 -11.55 5.15 9.32
N GLY A 99 -12.43 5.80 10.09
CA GLY A 99 -12.05 6.41 11.38
C GLY A 99 -11.87 5.43 12.53
N SER A 100 -12.54 4.27 12.51
CA SER A 100 -12.51 3.33 13.64
C SER A 100 -11.50 2.19 13.50
N PHE A 101 -11.05 1.88 12.29
CA PHE A 101 -10.28 0.66 12.02
C PHE A 101 -9.04 0.88 11.14
N TRP A 102 -9.09 1.79 10.17
CA TRP A 102 -7.97 1.96 9.24
C TRP A 102 -6.81 2.72 9.90
N PRO A 103 -5.56 2.24 9.76
CA PRO A 103 -4.43 2.83 10.50
C PRO A 103 -3.82 4.07 9.84
N TYR A 104 -4.01 4.28 8.54
CA TYR A 104 -3.31 5.32 7.77
C TYR A 104 -4.27 6.07 6.84
N ALA A 105 -4.19 7.40 6.86
CA ALA A 105 -4.94 8.27 5.96
C ALA A 105 -4.49 8.14 4.49
N THR A 106 -3.22 7.77 4.27
CA THR A 106 -2.68 7.59 2.92
C THR A 106 -3.39 6.46 2.17
N THR A 107 -3.75 5.37 2.84
CA THR A 107 -4.53 4.27 2.23
C THR A 107 -5.89 4.76 1.73
N THR A 108 -6.53 5.70 2.42
CA THR A 108 -7.78 6.30 1.94
C THR A 108 -7.58 7.14 0.68
N PHE A 109 -6.53 7.95 0.62
CA PHE A 109 -6.23 8.74 -0.58
C PHE A 109 -5.85 7.84 -1.77
N ASP A 110 -4.99 6.86 -1.53
CA ASP A 110 -4.55 5.86 -2.51
C ASP A 110 -5.73 5.12 -3.15
N TYR A 111 -6.68 4.68 -2.33
CA TYR A 111 -7.84 3.94 -2.79
C TYR A 111 -8.87 4.77 -3.58
N ILE A 112 -8.93 6.09 -3.33
CA ILE A 112 -9.98 6.97 -3.89
C ILE A 112 -9.54 7.70 -5.17
N ARG A 113 -8.24 7.98 -5.35
CA ARG A 113 -7.70 8.89 -6.38
C ARG A 113 -8.00 8.48 -7.82
#